data_AF-A0A7S1W1M9-F1
#
_entry.id   AF-A0A7S1W1M9-F1
#
_cell.length_a   1.000
_cell.length_b   1.000
_cell.length_c   1.000
_cell.angle_alpha   90.00
_cell.angle_beta   90.00
_cell.angle_gamma   90.00
#
_symmetry.space_group_name_H-M   'P 1'
#
loop_
_entity.id
_entity.type
_entity.pdbx_description
1 polymer ?
#
loop_
_entity_poly.entity_id
_entity_poly.type
_entity_poly.pdbx_seq_one_letter_code
_entity_poly.pdbx_strand_id
1 'polypeptide(L)'
;NNRGGSSGWHGHVYIEASINYTATKYPNLAQNLTALVETAQAEFEAAAIEFFVETLKLAKELRPKALWGFYGFPYAFNGECEIGTTKCGYENPTLGPLWRAENDKLAAIWEHSGALYPSVYLYGQGLDPYDLWQMEQQTRTRNAVNEAIRLSRT
;
A
#
# COMPACT_ATOMS: atom_id res chain seq x y z
N ASN A 1 -0.21 -8.24 15.51
CA ASN A 1 -0.80 -8.00 14.18
C ASN A 1 0.20 -7.26 13.29
N ASN A 2 1.07 -8.00 12.61
CA ASN A 2 1.94 -7.46 11.56
C ASN A 2 1.08 -7.21 10.32
N ARG A 3 0.59 -5.98 10.14
CA ARG A 3 -0.01 -5.54 8.88
C ARG A 3 1.10 -4.91 8.05
N GLY A 4 1.31 -5.46 6.86
CA GLY A 4 2.38 -5.07 5.94
C GLY A 4 2.42 -3.56 5.77
N GLY A 5 3.55 -2.95 6.17
CA GLY A 5 3.76 -1.51 6.24
C GLY A 5 4.44 -1.07 7.54
N SER A 6 4.31 -1.86 8.62
CA SER A 6 4.83 -1.50 9.95
C SER A 6 6.31 -1.84 10.21
N SER A 7 7.05 -2.36 9.22
CA SER A 7 8.38 -2.97 9.44
C SER A 7 9.57 -2.16 8.92
N GLY A 8 9.35 -0.93 8.46
CA GLY A 8 10.41 -0.01 8.04
C GLY A 8 10.52 1.21 8.96
N TRP A 9 11.75 1.69 9.20
CA TRP A 9 12.05 2.94 9.94
C TRP A 9 11.14 4.12 9.56
N HIS A 10 10.78 4.22 8.28
CA HIS A 10 9.91 5.28 7.77
C HIS A 10 8.50 5.27 8.38
N GLY A 11 7.94 4.11 8.74
CA GLY A 11 6.58 4.03 9.30
C GLY A 11 6.52 4.39 10.78
N HIS A 12 7.56 4.06 11.56
CA HIS A 12 7.57 4.23 13.01
C HIS A 12 7.41 5.69 13.44
N VAL A 13 8.09 6.63 12.77
CA VAL A 13 7.99 8.06 13.11
C VAL A 13 6.57 8.60 12.94
N TYR A 14 5.85 8.19 11.89
CA TYR A 14 4.47 8.64 11.67
C TYR A 14 3.50 7.98 12.64
N ILE A 15 3.72 6.71 12.99
CA ILE A 15 2.90 6.00 13.99
C ILE A 15 3.06 6.66 15.36
N GLU A 16 4.30 6.89 15.81
CA GLU A 16 4.59 7.53 17.09
C GLU A 16 4.04 8.96 17.13
N ALA A 17 4.24 9.74 16.07
CA ALA A 17 3.68 11.08 15.96
C ALA A 17 2.15 11.07 16.03
N SER A 18 1.49 10.13 15.34
CA SER A 18 0.03 10.01 15.35
C SER A 18 -0.50 9.63 16.73
N ILE A 19 0.14 8.69 17.43
CA ILE A 19 -0.23 8.30 18.80
C ILE A 19 -0.05 9.48 19.76
N ASN A 20 1.08 10.18 19.70
CA ASN A 20 1.37 11.33 20.57
C ASN A 20 0.39 12.49 20.33
N TYR A 21 0.09 12.78 19.06
CA TYR A 21 -0.90 13.78 18.68
C TYR A 21 -2.28 13.42 19.22
N THR A 22 -2.71 12.17 19.02
CA THR A 22 -4.01 11.66 19.48
C THR A 22 -4.11 11.67 21.01
N ALA A 23 -3.04 11.31 21.73
CA ALA A 23 -3.01 11.34 23.19
C ALA A 23 -3.13 12.78 23.75
N THR A 24 -2.53 13.74 23.06
CA THR A 24 -2.65 15.17 23.40
C THR A 24 -4.07 15.69 23.13
N LYS A 25 -4.66 15.29 22.00
CA LYS A 25 -6.02 15.69 21.58
C LYS A 25 -7.11 15.05 22.44
N TYR A 26 -6.91 13.80 22.87
CA TYR A 26 -7.86 13.03 23.67
C TYR A 26 -7.20 12.45 24.94
N PRO A 27 -6.96 13.28 25.98
CA PRO A 27 -6.28 12.82 27.20
C PRO A 27 -6.99 11.65 27.91
N ASN A 28 -8.31 11.54 27.77
CA ASN A 28 -9.11 10.44 28.34
C ASN A 28 -8.82 9.08 27.70
N LEU A 29 -8.25 9.04 26.50
CA LEU A 29 -7.82 7.80 25.86
C LEU A 29 -6.45 7.34 26.37
N ALA A 30 -5.69 8.18 27.07
CA ALA A 30 -4.35 7.83 27.54
C ALA A 30 -4.33 6.64 28.50
N GLN A 31 -5.42 6.40 29.25
CA GLN A 31 -5.53 5.22 30.12
C GLN A 31 -5.94 3.93 29.37
N ASN A 32 -6.39 4.02 28.12
CA ASN A 32 -6.75 2.89 27.27
C ASN A 32 -5.89 2.89 25.99
N LEU A 33 -4.71 2.29 26.08
CA LEU A 33 -3.73 2.27 25.00
C LEU A 33 -4.27 1.64 23.70
N THR A 34 -5.12 0.62 23.78
CA THR A 34 -5.72 0.02 22.59
C THR A 34 -6.61 1.02 21.85
N ALA A 35 -7.54 1.65 22.58
CA ALA A 35 -8.43 2.65 22.00
C ALA A 35 -7.67 3.88 21.47
N LEU A 36 -6.59 4.27 22.15
CA LEU A 36 -5.70 5.35 21.70
C LEU A 36 -5.05 5.01 20.36
N VAL A 37 -4.46 3.81 20.22
CA VAL A 37 -3.79 3.37 18.99
C VAL A 37 -4.78 3.22 17.84
N GLU A 38 -5.95 2.63 18.08
CA GLU A 38 -7.00 2.48 17.08
C GLU A 38 -7.53 3.84 16.59
N THR A 39 -7.71 4.78 17.52
CA THR A 39 -8.12 6.16 17.18
C THR A 39 -7.04 6.87 16.37
N ALA A 40 -5.77 6.75 16.79
CA ALA A 40 -4.64 7.36 16.09
C ALA A 40 -4.49 6.82 14.66
N GLN A 41 -4.66 5.50 14.49
CA GLN A 41 -4.66 4.86 13.17
C GLN A 41 -5.81 5.40 12.30
N ALA A 42 -7.04 5.43 12.83
CA ALA A 42 -8.21 5.87 12.07
C ALA A 42 -8.09 7.34 11.65
N GLU A 43 -7.64 8.23 12.54
CA GLU A 43 -7.44 9.64 12.21
C GLU A 43 -6.35 9.84 11.16
N PHE A 44 -5.23 9.11 11.28
CA PHE A 44 -4.14 9.18 10.31
C PHE A 44 -4.58 8.66 8.93
N GLU A 45 -5.22 7.49 8.86
CA GLU A 45 -5.68 6.91 7.60
C GLU A 45 -6.71 7.82 6.90
N ALA A 46 -7.66 8.40 7.64
CA ALA A 46 -8.63 9.33 7.11
C ALA A 46 -7.97 10.61 6.53
N ALA A 47 -7.09 11.24 7.31
CA ALA A 47 -6.38 12.44 6.88
C ALA A 47 -5.44 12.18 5.69
N ALA A 48 -4.79 11.01 5.67
CA ALA A 48 -3.95 10.60 4.55
C ALA A 48 -4.80 10.44 3.27
N ILE A 49 -5.89 9.67 3.30
CA ILE A 49 -6.77 9.48 2.14
C ILE A 49 -7.27 10.82 1.62
N GLU A 50 -7.74 11.71 2.51
CA GLU A 50 -8.17 13.07 2.15
C GLU A 50 -7.06 13.83 1.43
N PHE A 51 -5.84 13.84 1.97
CA PHE A 51 -4.70 14.51 1.35
C PHE A 51 -4.39 13.98 -0.06
N PHE A 52 -4.36 12.65 -0.24
CA PHE A 52 -4.13 12.02 -1.54
C PHE A 52 -5.24 12.40 -2.55
N VAL A 53 -6.51 12.36 -2.13
CA VAL A 53 -7.67 12.66 -2.97
C VAL A 53 -7.71 14.14 -3.37
N GLU A 54 -7.58 15.06 -2.42
CA GLU A 54 -7.62 16.49 -2.70
C GLU A 54 -6.44 16.93 -3.58
N THR A 55 -5.26 16.31 -3.41
CA THR A 55 -4.13 16.52 -4.30
C THR A 55 -4.45 16.09 -5.75
N LEU A 56 -5.09 14.93 -5.95
CA LEU A 56 -5.49 14.46 -7.28
C LEU A 56 -6.55 15.35 -7.91
N LYS A 57 -7.54 15.80 -7.13
CA LYS A 57 -8.58 16.72 -7.60
C LYS A 57 -7.96 18.04 -8.08
N LEU A 58 -7.09 18.64 -7.27
CA LEU A 58 -6.41 19.88 -7.62
C LEU A 58 -5.52 19.69 -8.87
N ALA A 59 -4.77 18.59 -8.95
CA ALA A 59 -3.91 18.32 -10.10
C ALA A 59 -4.73 18.18 -11.41
N LYS A 60 -5.87 17.47 -11.34
CA LYS A 60 -6.83 17.33 -12.45
C LYS A 60 -7.45 18.67 -12.84
N GLU A 61 -7.82 19.52 -11.88
CA GLU A 61 -8.34 20.87 -12.15
C GLU A 61 -7.31 21.72 -12.90
N LEU A 62 -6.06 21.73 -12.43
CA LEU A 62 -4.99 22.53 -13.02
C LEU A 62 -4.55 22.00 -14.39
N ARG A 63 -4.62 20.69 -14.63
CA ARG A 63 -4.17 20.04 -15.87
C ARG A 63 -5.13 18.90 -16.27
N PRO A 64 -6.31 19.24 -16.83
CA PRO A 64 -7.39 18.26 -17.06
C PRO A 64 -7.11 17.23 -18.16
N LYS A 65 -6.09 17.46 -18.99
CA LYS A 65 -5.69 16.55 -20.08
C LYS A 65 -4.56 15.58 -19.68
N ALA A 66 -4.02 15.69 -18.47
CA ALA A 66 -2.95 14.83 -17.98
C ALA A 66 -3.49 13.60 -17.24
N LEU A 67 -2.73 12.50 -17.27
CA LEU A 67 -3.04 11.28 -16.54
C LEU A 67 -2.39 11.32 -15.15
N TRP A 68 -3.14 11.78 -14.16
CA TRP A 68 -2.65 11.90 -12.78
C TRP A 68 -2.75 10.58 -12.02
N GLY A 69 -1.80 10.34 -11.13
CA GLY A 69 -1.75 9.16 -10.27
C GLY A 69 -0.47 9.20 -9.45
N PHE A 70 -0.41 8.41 -8.40
CA PHE A 70 0.77 8.33 -7.54
C PHE A 70 1.70 7.20 -7.98
N TYR A 71 2.99 7.49 -8.05
CA TYR A 71 4.02 6.48 -8.26
C TYR A 71 4.00 5.43 -7.14
N GLY A 72 4.16 4.16 -7.51
CA GLY A 72 4.22 3.04 -6.58
C GLY A 72 2.85 2.50 -6.18
N PHE A 73 1.75 3.08 -6.66
CA PHE A 73 0.39 2.62 -6.39
C PHE A 73 -0.25 1.91 -7.61
N PRO A 74 -1.03 0.82 -7.38
CA PRO A 74 -1.30 0.20 -6.08
C PRO A 74 -0.06 -0.42 -5.45
N TYR A 75 0.01 -0.39 -4.12
CA TYR A 75 1.19 -0.88 -3.42
C TYR A 75 1.21 -2.40 -3.49
N ALA A 76 2.20 -2.92 -4.22
CA ALA A 76 2.40 -4.34 -4.35
C ALA A 76 3.31 -4.82 -3.21
N PHE A 77 2.75 -5.61 -2.29
CA PHE A 77 3.49 -6.23 -1.20
C PHE A 77 4.35 -7.37 -1.76
N ASN A 78 5.48 -7.00 -2.34
CA ASN A 78 6.25 -7.88 -3.22
C ASN A 78 7.15 -8.88 -2.49
N GLY A 79 6.95 -9.13 -1.19
CA GLY A 79 7.99 -9.75 -0.35
C GLY A 79 7.89 -11.25 -0.17
N GLU A 80 6.70 -11.78 0.09
CA GLU A 80 6.58 -13.09 0.73
C GLU A 80 6.02 -14.15 -0.21
N CYS A 81 6.88 -15.10 -0.55
CA CYS A 81 6.51 -16.35 -1.21
C CYS A 81 6.17 -17.41 -0.15
N GLU A 82 5.18 -18.25 -0.43
CA GLU A 82 4.99 -19.47 0.36
C GLU A 82 6.23 -20.38 0.17
N ILE A 83 6.82 -20.82 1.28
CA ILE A 83 8.08 -21.58 1.30
C ILE A 83 7.96 -22.81 0.39
N GLY A 84 8.92 -22.96 -0.54
CA GLY A 84 8.96 -24.09 -1.47
C GLY A 84 7.98 -23.99 -2.64
N THR A 85 7.38 -22.82 -2.88
CA THR A 85 6.47 -22.58 -4.01
C THR A 85 6.84 -21.30 -4.77
N THR A 86 6.23 -21.09 -5.93
CA THR A 86 6.29 -19.82 -6.68
C THR A 86 5.11 -18.87 -6.37
N LYS A 87 4.27 -19.21 -5.38
CA LYS A 87 3.12 -18.40 -4.97
C LYS A 87 3.57 -17.25 -4.07
N CYS A 88 3.76 -16.10 -4.69
CA CYS A 88 4.25 -14.88 -4.04
C CYS A 88 3.21 -13.77 -4.15
N GLY A 89 3.38 -12.69 -3.37
CA GLY A 89 2.56 -11.49 -3.56
C GLY A 89 1.06 -11.81 -3.46
N TYR A 90 0.27 -11.24 -4.36
CA TYR A 90 -1.17 -11.49 -4.42
C TYR A 90 -1.59 -12.95 -4.68
N GLU A 91 -0.68 -13.80 -5.18
CA GLU A 91 -0.92 -15.22 -5.38
C GLU A 91 -0.62 -16.06 -4.13
N ASN A 92 0.00 -15.48 -3.11
CA ASN A 92 0.16 -16.12 -1.81
C ASN A 92 -1.22 -16.43 -1.21
N PRO A 93 -1.53 -17.68 -0.84
CA PRO A 93 -2.88 -18.07 -0.41
C PRO A 93 -3.31 -17.42 0.92
N THR A 94 -2.35 -17.10 1.79
CA THR A 94 -2.62 -16.52 3.11
C THR A 94 -2.58 -14.99 3.06
N LEU A 95 -1.55 -14.42 2.44
CA LEU A 95 -1.29 -12.98 2.46
C LEU A 95 -1.95 -12.23 1.30
N GLY A 96 -2.10 -12.88 0.14
CA GLY A 96 -2.67 -12.26 -1.05
C GLY A 96 -4.08 -11.68 -0.85
N PRO A 97 -5.02 -12.39 -0.20
CA PRO A 97 -6.34 -11.84 0.14
C PRO A 97 -6.27 -10.62 1.06
N LEU A 98 -5.37 -10.64 2.05
CA LEU A 98 -5.20 -9.52 2.99
C LEU A 98 -4.68 -8.27 2.26
N TRP A 99 -3.70 -8.44 1.39
CA TRP A 99 -3.14 -7.35 0.60
C TRP A 99 -4.12 -6.73 -0.39
N ARG A 100 -4.97 -7.56 -1.03
CA ARG A 100 -6.08 -7.05 -1.84
C ARG A 100 -7.06 -6.24 -1.01
N ALA A 101 -7.43 -6.74 0.17
CA ALA A 101 -8.34 -6.03 1.07
C ALA A 101 -7.78 -4.68 1.55
N GLU A 102 -6.46 -4.57 1.77
CA GLU A 102 -5.83 -3.28 2.08
C GLU A 102 -5.90 -2.30 0.88
N ASN A 103 -5.66 -2.78 -0.34
CA ASN A 103 -5.85 -1.95 -1.54
C ASN A 103 -7.32 -1.55 -1.76
N ASP A 104 -8.28 -2.40 -1.40
CA ASP A 104 -9.71 -2.10 -1.54
C ASP A 104 -10.14 -0.94 -0.62
N LYS A 105 -9.51 -0.78 0.55
CA LYS A 105 -9.75 0.38 1.44
C LYS A 105 -9.31 1.72 0.84
N LEU A 106 -8.45 1.69 -0.18
CA LEU A 106 -7.93 2.88 -0.85
C LEU A 106 -8.74 3.25 -2.09
N ALA A 107 -9.96 2.71 -2.27
CA ALA A 107 -10.83 2.93 -3.42
C ALA A 107 -10.94 4.39 -3.87
N ALA A 108 -11.10 5.32 -2.92
CA ALA A 108 -11.20 6.75 -3.22
C ALA A 108 -9.98 7.30 -3.99
N ILE A 109 -8.77 6.78 -3.74
CA ILE A 109 -7.56 7.18 -4.45
C ILE A 109 -7.61 6.68 -5.90
N TRP A 110 -8.11 5.46 -6.12
CA TRP A 110 -8.24 4.87 -7.47
C TRP A 110 -9.27 5.61 -8.31
N GLU A 111 -10.45 5.87 -7.75
CA GLU A 111 -11.53 6.64 -8.37
C GLU A 111 -11.08 8.04 -8.79
N HIS A 112 -10.24 8.68 -7.98
CA HIS A 112 -9.70 10.01 -8.27
C HIS A 112 -8.39 9.98 -9.07
N SER A 113 -7.84 8.81 -9.37
CA SER A 113 -6.71 8.69 -10.28
C SER A 113 -7.17 8.77 -11.74
N GLY A 114 -6.28 9.16 -12.63
CA GLY A 114 -6.44 9.06 -14.09
C GLY A 114 -5.61 7.92 -14.69
N ALA A 115 -4.59 7.44 -13.96
CA ALA A 115 -3.80 6.26 -14.28
C ALA A 115 -3.19 5.65 -13.01
N LEU A 116 -2.81 4.38 -13.06
CA LEU A 116 -2.11 3.67 -11.98
C LEU A 116 -0.66 3.43 -12.40
N TYR A 117 0.28 3.60 -11.46
CA TYR A 117 1.71 3.57 -11.72
C TYR A 117 2.43 2.59 -10.77
N PRO A 118 2.14 1.27 -10.83
CA PRO A 118 2.76 0.29 -9.96
C PRO A 118 4.28 0.22 -10.18
N SER A 119 5.04 0.06 -9.10
CA SER A 119 6.49 -0.16 -9.20
C SER A 119 6.79 -1.63 -9.49
N VAL A 120 7.53 -1.89 -10.56
CA VAL A 120 7.93 -3.24 -11.02
C VAL A 120 9.45 -3.35 -11.17
N TYR A 121 10.19 -2.66 -10.31
CA TYR A 121 11.65 -2.73 -10.32
C TYR A 121 12.15 -4.14 -10.01
N LEU A 122 13.19 -4.54 -10.74
CA LEU A 122 13.90 -5.79 -10.54
C LEU A 122 15.20 -5.49 -9.79
N TYR A 123 15.46 -6.19 -8.68
CA TYR A 123 16.68 -6.02 -7.88
C TYR A 123 17.55 -7.29 -7.96
N GLY A 124 18.71 -7.23 -8.62
CA GLY A 124 19.59 -8.39 -8.93
C GLY A 124 20.14 -9.13 -7.70
N GLN A 125 20.51 -10.42 -7.80
CA GLN A 125 21.69 -10.90 -8.56
C GLN A 125 21.40 -12.13 -9.44
N GLY A 126 21.76 -12.08 -10.73
CA GLY A 126 21.87 -13.25 -11.62
C GLY A 126 20.82 -13.34 -12.74
N LEU A 127 21.26 -13.50 -13.99
CA LEU A 127 20.41 -13.73 -15.17
C LEU A 127 20.41 -15.22 -15.60
N ASP A 128 20.50 -16.16 -14.66
CA ASP A 128 20.35 -17.59 -15.01
C ASP A 128 18.87 -17.92 -15.22
N PRO A 129 18.44 -18.34 -16.44
CA PRO A 129 17.03 -18.62 -16.75
C PRO A 129 16.38 -19.70 -15.87
N TYR A 130 17.17 -20.48 -15.12
CA TYR A 130 16.69 -21.55 -14.24
C TYR A 130 16.65 -21.15 -12.75
N ASP A 131 16.97 -19.91 -12.41
CA ASP A 131 16.96 -19.44 -11.02
C ASP A 131 15.53 -19.23 -10.50
N LEU A 132 15.24 -19.78 -9.31
CA LEU A 132 14.03 -19.51 -8.53
C LEU A 132 13.79 -18.00 -8.40
N TRP A 133 14.87 -17.22 -8.25
CA TRP A 133 14.80 -15.77 -8.19
C TRP A 133 14.14 -15.16 -9.44
N GLN A 134 14.49 -15.60 -10.66
CA GLN A 134 13.88 -15.07 -11.88
C GLN A 134 12.39 -15.37 -11.95
N MET A 135 11.98 -16.59 -11.58
CA MET A 135 10.57 -16.96 -11.54
C MET A 135 9.81 -16.12 -10.51
N GLU A 136 10.38 -15.89 -9.33
CA GLU A 136 9.78 -14.99 -8.35
C GLU A 136 9.63 -13.56 -8.87
N GLN A 137 10.64 -13.02 -9.55
CA GLN A 137 10.56 -11.66 -10.14
C GLN A 137 9.47 -11.56 -11.21
N GLN A 138 9.33 -12.58 -12.06
CA GLN A 138 8.24 -12.64 -13.04
C GLN A 138 6.88 -12.67 -12.36
N THR A 139 6.72 -13.47 -11.30
CA THR A 139 5.49 -13.52 -10.49
C THR A 139 5.21 -12.16 -9.83
N ARG A 140 6.21 -11.52 -9.21
CA ARG A 140 6.07 -10.20 -8.58
C ARG A 140 5.62 -9.13 -9.58
N THR A 141 6.24 -9.09 -10.75
CA THR A 141 5.89 -8.16 -11.84
C THR A 141 4.47 -8.39 -12.32
N ARG A 142 4.11 -9.65 -12.61
CA ARG A 142 2.76 -10.06 -13.03
C ARG A 142 1.71 -9.66 -12.00
N ASN A 143 2.00 -9.89 -10.72
CA ASN A 143 1.09 -9.60 -9.62
C ASN A 143 0.82 -8.10 -9.47
N ALA A 144 1.87 -7.27 -9.52
CA ALA A 144 1.71 -5.82 -9.46
C ALA A 144 0.85 -5.28 -10.62
N VAL A 145 1.10 -5.77 -11.84
CA VAL A 145 0.34 -5.37 -13.04
C VAL A 145 -1.11 -5.86 -12.97
N ASN A 146 -1.35 -7.11 -12.59
CA ASN A 146 -2.69 -7.68 -12.48
C ASN A 146 -3.52 -6.99 -11.41
N GLU A 147 -2.92 -6.59 -10.30
CA GLU A 147 -3.61 -5.84 -9.26
C GLU A 147 -3.99 -4.43 -9.74
N ALA A 148 -3.09 -3.74 -10.44
CA ALA A 148 -3.42 -2.47 -11.07
C ALA A 148 -4.58 -2.63 -12.07
N ILE A 149 -4.58 -3.70 -12.87
CA ILE A 149 -5.68 -4.01 -13.79
C ILE A 149 -6.99 -4.26 -13.00
N ARG A 150 -6.94 -5.02 -11.89
CA ARG A 150 -8.11 -5.28 -11.05
C ARG A 150 -8.74 -3.99 -10.53
N LEU A 151 -7.92 -3.09 -10.01
CA LEU A 151 -8.35 -1.81 -9.43
C LEU A 151 -8.72 -0.76 -10.48
N SER A 152 -8.24 -0.88 -11.71
CA SER A 152 -8.63 0.05 -12.81
C SER A 152 -10.06 -0.16 -13.32
N ARG A 153 -10.73 -1.24 -12.90
CA ARG A 153 -12.06 -1.65 -13.38
C ARG A 153 -13.19 -1.32 -12.41
N THR A 154 -12.88 -0.68 -11.29
CA THR A 154 -13.84 -0.19 -10.29
C THR A 154 -14.26 1.22 -10.64
#